data_AF-A0ABD1SCD1-F1
#
_entry.id   AF-A0ABD1SCD1-F1
#
_cell.length_a   1.000
_cell.length_b   1.000
_cell.length_c   1.000
_cell.angle_alpha   90.00
_cell.angle_beta   90.00
_cell.angle_gamma   90.00
#
_symmetry.space_group_name_H-M   'P 1'
#
loop_
_entity.id
_entity.type
_entity.pdbx_description
1 polymer ?
#
loop_
_entity_poly.entity_id
_entity_poly.type
_entity_poly.pdbx_seq_one_letter_code
_entity_poly.pdbx_strand_id
1 'polypeptide(L)'
;MEDSHSDSSSTIDTAKAERSVWLMKCPPVVSQAWQAAAATDSPPVAKVVVSLDLLSSEEPSALHFTMEMAGSEAVNVPKSYSLNMSKDIVPMCVFLWSGSRRSCCGRESRT
;
A
#
# COMPACT_ATOMS: atom_id res chain seq x y z
N MET A 1 5.41 12.40 46.87
CA MET A 1 4.01 12.44 46.42
C MET A 1 4.12 12.72 44.93
N GLU A 2 4.15 11.64 44.15
CA GLU A 2 4.34 11.71 42.71
C GLU A 2 2.95 11.83 42.05
N ASP A 3 2.64 13.03 41.55
CA ASP A 3 1.44 13.28 40.75
C ASP A 3 1.62 12.75 39.33
N SER A 4 1.07 11.57 39.06
CA SER A 4 1.02 10.93 37.75
C SER A 4 -0.09 11.56 36.89
N HIS A 5 0.26 12.57 36.11
CA HIS A 5 -0.60 13.11 35.04
C HIS A 5 -0.65 12.09 33.89
N SER A 6 -1.69 11.27 33.89
CA SER A 6 -1.90 10.21 32.89
C SER A 6 -2.61 10.79 31.65
N ASP A 7 -1.87 11.48 30.78
CA ASP A 7 -2.34 11.92 29.46
C ASP A 7 -2.45 10.74 28.48
N SER A 8 -3.40 9.84 28.74
CA SER A 8 -3.73 8.68 27.89
C SER A 8 -4.29 9.05 26.51
N SER A 9 -4.52 10.33 26.23
CA SER A 9 -5.05 10.82 24.95
C SER A 9 -3.98 10.97 23.85
N SER A 10 -2.69 10.92 24.21
CA SER A 10 -1.58 11.28 23.30
C SER A 10 -0.65 10.12 22.91
N THR A 11 -0.77 8.96 23.56
CA THR A 11 0.16 7.84 23.34
C THR A 11 -0.06 7.17 21.99
N ILE A 12 0.98 7.18 21.14
CA ILE A 12 1.00 6.48 19.85
C ILE A 12 1.57 5.07 20.06
N ASP A 13 0.82 4.05 19.65
CA ASP A 13 1.29 2.67 19.65
C ASP A 13 2.28 2.43 18.49
N THR A 14 3.55 2.17 18.81
CA THR A 14 4.65 1.98 17.85
C THR A 14 5.02 0.52 17.61
N ALA A 15 4.29 -0.45 18.18
CA ALA A 15 4.63 -1.87 18.09
C ALA A 15 4.74 -2.41 16.64
N LYS A 16 4.18 -1.69 15.65
CA LYS A 16 4.20 -2.06 14.23
C LYS A 16 5.03 -1.11 13.36
N ALA A 17 5.77 -0.16 13.94
CA ALA A 17 6.48 0.88 13.20
C ALA A 17 7.53 0.33 12.22
N GLU A 18 8.19 -0.79 12.56
CA GLU A 18 9.21 -1.42 11.70
C GLU A 18 8.64 -2.30 10.59
N ARG A 19 7.32 -2.40 10.44
CA ARG A 19 6.72 -3.18 9.35
C ARG A 19 6.90 -2.46 8.02
N SER A 20 7.54 -3.14 7.08
CA SER A 20 7.69 -2.70 5.70
C SER A 20 6.35 -2.74 4.97
N VAL A 21 5.89 -1.60 4.46
CA VAL A 21 4.65 -1.45 3.69
C VAL A 21 4.91 -0.82 2.32
N TRP A 22 4.16 -1.22 1.30
CA TRP A 22 4.29 -0.63 -0.03
C TRP A 22 3.20 0.41 -0.25
N LEU A 23 3.60 1.59 -0.68
CA LEU A 23 2.68 2.64 -1.10
C LEU A 23 2.63 2.66 -2.62
N MET A 24 1.43 2.84 -3.16
CA MET A 24 1.23 2.96 -4.59
C MET A 24 0.26 4.10 -4.88
N LYS A 25 0.51 4.81 -5.98
CA LYS A 25 -0.45 5.78 -6.51
C LYS A 25 -1.57 5.04 -7.22
N CYS A 26 -2.80 5.17 -6.73
CA CYS A 26 -3.97 4.54 -7.32
C CYS A 26 -4.77 5.54 -8.18
N PRO A 27 -4.93 5.32 -9.50
CA PRO A 27 -5.82 6.12 -10.33
C PRO A 27 -7.28 6.06 -9.86
N PRO A 28 -8.08 7.13 -10.03
CA PRO A 28 -9.47 7.15 -9.56
C PRO A 28 -10.33 5.99 -10.08
N VAL A 29 -10.20 5.65 -11.36
CA VAL A 29 -10.94 4.56 -12.01
C VAL A 29 -10.67 3.21 -11.33
N VAL A 30 -9.42 2.94 -10.95
CA VAL A 30 -9.03 1.71 -10.26
C VAL A 30 -9.60 1.68 -8.85
N SER A 31 -9.50 2.80 -8.11
CA SER A 31 -10.01 2.89 -6.74
C SER A 31 -11.53 2.66 -6.66
N GLN A 32 -12.29 3.19 -7.63
CA GLN A 32 -13.74 2.98 -7.71
C GLN A 32 -14.08 1.52 -8.00
N ALA A 33 -13.36 0.87 -8.93
CA ALA A 33 -13.55 -0.55 -9.23
C ALA A 33 -13.29 -1.44 -8.00
N TRP A 34 -12.23 -1.15 -7.23
CA TRP A 34 -11.93 -1.89 -6.00
C TRP A 34 -12.97 -1.69 -4.90
N GLN A 35 -13.48 -0.47 -4.74
CA GLN A 35 -14.54 -0.18 -3.77
C GLN A 35 -15.85 -0.90 -4.13
N ALA A 36 -16.22 -0.91 -5.41
CA ALA A 36 -17.38 -1.64 -5.90
C ALA A 36 -17.24 -3.15 -5.64
N ALA A 37 -16.07 -3.72 -5.90
CA ALA A 37 -15.79 -5.13 -5.63
C ALA A 37 -15.82 -5.47 -4.13
N ALA A 38 -15.35 -4.57 -3.26
CA ALA A 38 -15.34 -4.78 -1.81
C ALA A 38 -16.75 -4.91 -1.20
N ALA A 39 -17.78 -4.36 -1.85
CA ALA A 39 -19.17 -4.46 -1.40
C ALA A 39 -19.77 -5.86 -1.59
N THR A 40 -19.18 -6.69 -2.44
CA THR A 40 -19.68 -8.02 -2.82
C THR A 40 -18.82 -9.15 -2.25
N ASP A 41 -18.69 -9.22 -0.93
CA ASP A 41 -18.02 -10.32 -0.19
C ASP A 41 -16.47 -10.34 -0.22
N SER A 42 -15.83 -9.17 -0.33
CA SER A 42 -14.36 -9.03 -0.28
C SER A 42 -13.54 -9.96 -1.23
N PRO A 43 -13.93 -10.10 -2.51
CA PRO A 43 -13.18 -10.89 -3.47
C PRO A 43 -11.80 -10.27 -3.73
N PRO A 44 -10.81 -11.07 -4.19
CA PRO A 44 -9.53 -10.54 -4.67
C PRO A 44 -9.78 -9.49 -5.75
N VAL A 45 -9.26 -8.28 -5.58
CA VAL A 45 -9.53 -7.13 -6.48
C VAL A 45 -8.48 -6.96 -7.57
N ALA A 46 -7.26 -7.43 -7.32
CA ALA A 46 -6.14 -7.39 -8.25
C ALA A 46 -5.05 -8.40 -7.84
N LYS A 47 -4.16 -8.69 -8.79
CA LYS A 47 -2.94 -9.46 -8.59
C LYS A 47 -1.75 -8.61 -9.01
N VAL A 48 -0.73 -8.55 -8.18
CA VAL A 48 0.56 -7.97 -8.56
C VAL A 48 1.46 -9.10 -9.08
N VAL A 49 2.01 -8.92 -10.27
CA VAL A 49 2.96 -9.83 -10.91
C VAL A 49 4.32 -9.14 -10.91
N VAL A 50 5.32 -9.87 -10.43
CA VAL A 50 6.72 -9.45 -10.46
C VAL A 50 7.44 -10.32 -11.48
N SER A 51 7.98 -9.69 -12.50
CA SER A 51 8.77 -10.32 -13.54
C SER A 51 10.22 -9.91 -13.39
N LEU A 52 11.13 -10.88 -13.41
CA LEU A 52 12.57 -10.65 -13.35
C LEU A 52 13.17 -11.08 -14.70
N ASP A 53 13.72 -10.13 -15.44
CA ASP A 53 14.50 -10.40 -16.64
C ASP A 53 16.00 -10.49 -16.30
N LEU A 54 16.52 -11.71 -16.27
CA LEU A 54 17.91 -12.01 -15.92
C LEU A 54 18.91 -11.60 -17.02
N LEU A 55 18.44 -11.34 -18.24
CA LEU A 55 19.30 -10.92 -19.35
C LEU A 55 19.58 -9.42 -19.32
N SER A 56 18.71 -8.66 -18.67
CA SER A 56 18.84 -7.21 -18.48
C SER A 56 19.61 -6.94 -17.19
N SER A 57 20.94 -6.91 -17.26
CA SER A 57 21.84 -6.78 -16.10
C SER A 57 21.85 -5.39 -15.42
N GLU A 58 21.10 -4.41 -15.93
CA GLU A 58 21.02 -3.07 -15.30
C GLU A 58 19.97 -3.06 -14.17
N GLU A 59 20.48 -2.88 -12.95
CA GLU A 59 19.84 -3.16 -11.64
C GLU A 59 18.89 -2.03 -11.14
N PRO A 60 18.05 -1.48 -12.03
CA PRO A 60 16.64 -1.35 -11.64
C PRO A 60 15.65 -1.78 -12.74
N SER A 61 16.12 -2.06 -13.97
CA SER A 61 15.29 -2.39 -15.14
C SER A 61 14.93 -3.87 -15.22
N ALA A 62 15.70 -4.73 -14.54
CA ALA A 62 15.49 -6.17 -14.51
C ALA A 62 14.13 -6.56 -13.88
N LEU A 63 13.63 -5.75 -12.94
CA LEU A 63 12.38 -6.01 -12.22
C LEU A 63 11.22 -5.21 -12.80
N HIS A 64 10.27 -5.92 -13.40
CA HIS A 64 9.02 -5.36 -13.89
C HIS A 64 7.86 -5.73 -12.96
N PHE A 65 7.18 -4.71 -12.46
CA PHE A 65 5.97 -4.88 -11.66
C PHE A 65 4.76 -4.56 -12.51
N THR A 66 3.81 -5.49 -12.58
CA THR A 66 2.52 -5.26 -13.23
C THR A 66 1.38 -5.62 -12.30
N MET A 67 0.25 -4.97 -12.47
CA MET A 67 -0.96 -5.19 -11.70
C MET A 67 -2.09 -5.59 -12.65
N GLU A 68 -2.63 -6.78 -12.44
CA GLU A 68 -3.74 -7.33 -13.21
C GLU A 68 -5.03 -7.22 -12.38
N MET A 69 -6.08 -6.63 -12.97
CA MET A 69 -7.36 -6.43 -12.28
C MET A 69 -8.21 -7.70 -12.32
N ALA A 70 -8.82 -8.05 -11.19
CA ALA A 70 -9.80 -9.14 -11.12
C ALA A 70 -11.21 -8.61 -11.46
N GLY A 71 -12.05 -9.44 -12.09
CA GLY A 71 -13.45 -9.10 -12.36
C GLY A 71 -13.67 -8.03 -13.45
N SER A 72 -12.73 -7.86 -14.37
CA SER A 72 -12.80 -6.86 -15.44
C SER A 72 -13.76 -7.29 -16.58
N GLU A 73 -15.06 -7.30 -16.31
CA GLU A 73 -16.12 -7.28 -17.34
C GLU A 73 -16.66 -5.85 -17.58
N ALA A 74 -16.08 -4.85 -16.90
CA ALA A 74 -16.38 -3.44 -17.16
C ALA A 74 -15.67 -2.97 -18.44
N VAL A 75 -16.45 -2.51 -19.43
CA VAL A 75 -16.04 -2.18 -20.82
C VAL A 75 -14.93 -1.11 -20.91
N ASN A 76 -14.57 -0.44 -19.83
CA ASN A 76 -13.70 0.74 -19.82
C ASN A 76 -12.53 0.70 -18.81
N VAL A 77 -12.26 -0.44 -18.16
CA VAL A 77 -11.14 -0.55 -17.19
C VAL A 77 -10.00 -1.38 -17.80
N PRO A 78 -8.79 -0.81 -17.92
CA PRO A 78 -7.61 -1.59 -18.34
C PRO A 78 -7.41 -2.83 -17.48
N LYS A 79 -7.17 -3.96 -18.15
CA LYS A 79 -6.99 -5.26 -17.50
C LYS A 79 -5.63 -5.38 -16.79
N SER A 80 -4.62 -4.64 -17.25
CA SER A 80 -3.28 -4.65 -16.70
C SER A 80 -2.68 -3.24 -16.65
N TYR A 81 -1.96 -2.96 -15.58
CA TYR A 81 -1.24 -1.71 -15.34
C TYR A 81 0.22 -2.00 -15.04
N SER A 82 1.15 -1.31 -15.70
CA SER A 82 2.56 -1.35 -15.29
C SER A 82 2.77 -0.45 -14.08
N LEU A 83 3.47 -0.96 -13.06
CA LEU A 83 3.79 -0.25 -11.84
C LEU A 83 5.25 0.21 -11.90
N ASN A 84 5.48 1.50 -11.70
CA ASN A 84 6.81 2.06 -11.54
C ASN A 84 7.17 2.14 -10.06
N MET A 85 8.38 1.71 -9.69
CA MET A 85 8.90 1.85 -8.33
C MET A 85 9.70 3.15 -8.20
N SER A 86 9.01 4.21 -7.78
CA SER A 86 9.66 5.48 -7.49
C SER A 86 10.41 5.41 -6.16
N LYS A 87 11.69 5.82 -6.16
CA LYS A 87 12.52 5.92 -4.94
C LYS A 87 12.77 7.37 -4.51
N ASP A 88 12.27 8.34 -5.27
CA ASP A 88 12.49 9.78 -5.09
C ASP A 88 11.65 10.40 -3.96
N ILE A 89 11.04 9.58 -3.10
CA ILE A 89 10.08 10.02 -2.09
C ILE A 89 10.76 10.13 -0.72
N VAL A 90 10.41 11.20 0.01
CA VAL A 90 10.81 11.39 1.41
C VAL A 90 10.30 10.21 2.27
N PRO A 91 11.02 9.78 3.31
CA PRO A 91 10.57 8.66 4.15
C PRO A 91 9.15 8.88 4.69
N MET A 92 8.25 7.94 4.41
CA MET A 92 6.85 7.97 4.87
C MET A 92 6.58 6.91 5.94
N CYS A 93 5.82 7.28 6.96
CA CYS A 93 5.27 6.38 7.97
C CYS A 93 3.75 6.35 7.86
N VAL A 94 3.14 5.18 7.99
CA VAL A 94 1.68 5.02 7.92
C VAL A 94 1.12 4.99 9.34
N PHE A 95 0.16 5.88 9.62
CA PHE A 95 -0.53 5.94 10.90
C PHE A 95 -2.00 5.56 10.71
N LEU A 96 -2.52 4.70 11.58
CA LEU A 96 -3.94 4.42 11.68
C LEU A 96 -4.53 5.17 12.87
N TRP A 97 -5.69 5.77 12.62
CA TRP A 97 -6.51 6.41 13.63
C TRP A 97 -7.83 5.65 13.74
N SER A 98 -8.13 5.12 14.93
CA SER A 98 -9.40 4.43 15.19
C SER A 98 -9.97 4.86 16.54
N GLY A 99 -11.12 5.55 16.52
CA GLY A 99 -11.72 6.15 17.71
C GLY A 99 -10.78 7.18 18.34
N SER A 100 -10.25 6.88 19.53
CA SER A 100 -9.24 7.70 20.22
C SER A 100 -7.81 7.12 20.12
N ARG A 101 -7.63 5.97 19.46
CA ARG A 101 -6.35 5.27 19.39
C ARG A 101 -5.56 5.67 18.15
N ARG A 102 -4.28 5.99 18.37
CA ARG A 102 -3.27 6.25 17.33
C ARG A 102 -2.25 5.11 17.30
N SER A 103 -1.90 4.63 16.12
CA SER A 103 -0.85 3.61 15.97
C SER A 103 -0.04 3.81 14.70
N CYS A 104 1.29 3.69 14.81
CA CYS A 104 2.18 3.58 13.67
C CYS A 104 2.13 2.15 13.14
N CYS A 105 1.70 1.99 11.89
CA CYS A 105 1.38 0.70 11.28
C CYS A 105 2.47 0.17 10.34
N GLY A 106 3.46 1.01 10.04
CA GLY A 106 4.61 0.62 9.24
C GLY A 106 5.33 1.80 8.62
N ARG A 107 6.43 1.47 7.94
CA ARG A 107 7.29 2.36 7.17
C ARG A 107 7.26 1.96 5.70
N GLU A 108 7.28 2.94 4.82
CA GLU A 108 7.37 2.67 3.38
C GLU A 108 8.67 1.89 3.06
N SER A 109 8.52 0.80 2.32
CA SER A 109 9.64 -0.01 1.84
C SER A 109 10.39 0.71 0.72
N ARG A 110 11.72 0.69 0.82
CA ARG A 110 12.65 1.19 -0.20
C ARG A 110 13.38 0.03 -0.84
N THR A 111 12.65 -0.84 -1.55
CA THR A 111 13.25 -1.91 -2.36
C THR A 111 13.60 -1.38 -3.74
#